data_AF-A0A8S9TQF8-F1
#
_entry.id   AF-A0A8S9TQF8-F1
#
_cell.length_a   1.000
_cell.length_b   1.000
_cell.length_c   1.000
_cell.angle_alpha   90.00
_cell.angle_beta   90.00
_cell.angle_gamma   90.00
#
_symmetry.space_group_name_H-M   'P 1'
#
loop_
_entity.id
_entity.type
_entity.pdbx_description
1 polymer ?
#
loop_
_entity_poly.entity_id
_entity_poly.type
_entity_poly.pdbx_seq_one_letter_code
_entity_poly.pdbx_strand_id
1 'polypeptide(L)'
;MFSANQKPSGKQKDTTVNTEATGKFCWNLATWDLREAVNITAEQVGPGVDEFERAGLKKEMSKCIEGVPMVADSPVKFECEYYSTLRLPGNPPMGSVDVIIGKVVAVHIKDEVLTEGILDVKKTKPIARCGYYQYTVVKETFEMIIPSNNQEGEDVLGGLEGSTRKHREIAQRDHHENEEKP
;
A
#
# COMPACT_ATOMS: atom_id res chain seq x y z
N MET A 1 5.52 0.05 -1.47
CA MET A 1 6.19 0.17 -2.79
C MET A 1 5.13 0.23 -3.89
N PHE A 2 5.41 0.89 -5.01
CA PHE A 2 4.61 0.78 -6.23
C PHE A 2 5.53 0.74 -7.46
N SER A 3 5.03 0.22 -8.58
CA SER A 3 5.76 0.23 -9.84
C SER A 3 5.05 1.08 -10.88
N ALA A 4 5.83 1.72 -11.74
CA ALA A 4 5.30 2.52 -12.84
C ALA A 4 6.13 2.27 -14.11
N ASN A 5 5.45 1.87 -15.18
CA ASN A 5 6.06 1.80 -16.50
C ASN A 5 6.23 3.22 -17.07
N GLN A 6 7.21 3.40 -17.96
CA GLN A 6 7.28 4.61 -18.77
C GLN A 6 6.08 4.76 -19.71
N LYS A 7 5.76 6.00 -20.07
CA LYS A 7 4.84 6.32 -21.16
C LYS A 7 5.42 5.77 -22.48
N PRO A 8 4.58 5.44 -23.49
CA PRO A 8 5.08 4.99 -24.81
C PRO A 8 6.06 5.97 -25.48
N SER A 9 6.06 7.24 -25.06
CA SER A 9 7.02 8.26 -25.48
C SER A 9 8.39 8.17 -24.79
N GLY A 10 8.65 7.15 -23.96
CA GLY A 10 9.89 7.00 -23.17
C GLY A 10 10.01 7.94 -21.96
N LYS A 11 8.94 8.65 -21.59
CA LYS A 11 8.92 9.57 -20.44
C LYS A 11 8.43 8.85 -19.19
N GLN A 12 8.92 9.23 -18.02
CA GLN A 12 8.39 8.75 -16.74
C GLN A 12 6.90 9.12 -16.58
N LYS A 13 6.20 8.33 -15.77
CA LYS A 13 4.85 8.67 -15.31
C LYS A 13 4.91 9.82 -14.31
N ASP A 14 3.87 10.65 -14.32
CA ASP A 14 3.82 11.85 -13.48
C ASP A 14 3.81 11.48 -11.99
N THR A 15 3.22 10.33 -11.61
CA THR A 15 3.32 9.78 -10.26
C THR A 15 4.77 9.56 -9.80
N THR A 16 5.64 9.01 -10.65
CA THR A 16 7.05 8.80 -10.33
C THR A 16 7.77 10.14 -10.18
N VAL A 17 7.60 11.05 -11.14
CA VAL A 17 8.22 12.37 -11.13
C VAL A 17 7.81 13.16 -9.88
N ASN A 18 6.52 13.16 -9.55
CA ASN A 18 5.99 13.87 -8.39
C ASN A 18 6.50 13.26 -7.07
N THR A 19 6.63 11.93 -7.01
CA THR A 19 7.13 11.25 -5.81
C THR A 19 8.61 11.57 -5.58
N GLU A 20 9.43 11.53 -6.64
CA GLU A 20 10.86 11.86 -6.58
C GLU A 20 11.07 13.33 -6.24
N ALA A 21 10.24 14.23 -6.78
CA ALA A 21 10.37 15.68 -6.56
C ALA A 21 9.88 16.13 -5.17
N THR A 22 8.77 15.57 -4.68
CA THR A 22 8.19 15.98 -3.39
C THR A 22 8.69 15.15 -2.21
N GLY A 23 9.29 13.99 -2.48
CA GLY A 23 9.74 13.03 -1.47
C GLY A 23 8.59 12.32 -0.75
N LYS A 24 7.35 12.40 -1.25
CA LYS A 24 6.15 11.96 -0.54
C LYS A 24 5.12 11.39 -1.49
N PHE A 25 4.32 10.41 -1.03
CA PHE A 25 3.15 9.91 -1.74
C PHE A 25 2.16 9.24 -0.79
N CYS A 26 0.91 9.10 -1.22
CA CYS A 26 -0.09 8.31 -0.51
C CYS A 26 -0.42 7.04 -1.29
N TRP A 27 -0.54 5.92 -0.60
CA TRP A 27 -1.10 4.69 -1.14
C TRP A 27 -2.53 4.51 -0.62
N ASN A 28 -3.44 4.10 -1.50
CA ASN A 28 -4.85 3.90 -1.17
C ASN A 28 -5.23 2.49 -1.59
N LEU A 29 -5.94 1.76 -0.73
CA LEU A 29 -6.44 0.44 -1.07
C LEU A 29 -7.50 0.57 -2.18
N ALA A 30 -7.26 -0.11 -3.29
CA ALA A 30 -8.22 -0.21 -4.39
C ALA A 30 -9.29 -1.25 -4.04
N THR A 31 -10.54 -0.81 -3.95
CA THR A 31 -11.68 -1.65 -3.57
C THR A 31 -12.68 -1.81 -4.72
N TRP A 32 -13.59 -2.77 -4.58
CA TRP A 32 -14.66 -2.99 -5.55
C TRP A 32 -15.50 -1.74 -5.85
N ASP A 33 -15.78 -0.95 -4.81
CA ASP A 33 -16.61 0.26 -4.93
C ASP A 33 -15.84 1.39 -5.65
N LEU A 34 -14.51 1.38 -5.59
CA LEU A 34 -13.62 2.34 -6.27
C LEU A 34 -13.15 1.89 -7.66
N ARG A 35 -13.53 0.69 -8.12
CA ARG A 35 -12.95 0.09 -9.34
C ARG A 35 -13.08 0.96 -10.61
N GLU A 36 -14.20 1.68 -10.76
CA GLU A 36 -14.42 2.53 -11.93
C GLU A 36 -13.49 3.74 -11.90
N ALA A 37 -13.32 4.34 -10.72
CA ALA A 37 -12.36 5.42 -10.52
C ALA A 37 -10.93 4.94 -10.79
N VAL A 38 -10.54 3.76 -10.28
CA VAL A 38 -9.24 3.15 -10.59
C VAL A 38 -9.04 3.02 -12.11
N ASN A 39 -10.07 2.58 -12.84
CA ASN A 39 -10.00 2.47 -14.31
C ASN A 39 -9.91 3.83 -15.01
N ILE A 40 -10.70 4.83 -14.59
CA ILE A 40 -10.68 6.19 -15.16
C ILE A 40 -9.30 6.84 -14.96
N THR A 41 -8.72 6.73 -13.76
CA THR A 41 -7.41 7.31 -13.43
C THR A 41 -6.24 6.65 -14.17
N ALA A 42 -6.45 5.50 -14.82
CA ALA A 42 -5.43 4.84 -15.63
C ALA A 42 -5.26 5.46 -17.03
N GLU A 43 -6.18 6.34 -17.44
CA GLU A 43 -6.13 7.04 -18.71
C GLU A 43 -4.85 7.90 -18.84
N GLN A 44 -4.28 7.96 -20.05
CA GLN A 44 -3.12 8.82 -20.32
C GLN A 44 -3.59 10.26 -20.50
N VAL A 45 -3.59 11.03 -19.42
CA VAL A 45 -3.90 12.47 -19.45
C VAL A 45 -2.63 13.30 -19.55
N GLY A 46 -2.80 14.58 -19.91
CA GLY A 46 -1.69 15.54 -19.95
C GLY A 46 -1.20 15.90 -18.54
N PRO A 47 0.05 16.37 -18.41
CA PRO A 47 0.56 16.87 -17.12
C PRO A 47 -0.32 18.00 -16.57
N GLY A 48 -0.57 17.98 -15.27
CA GLY A 48 -1.38 18.99 -14.58
C GLY A 48 -2.89 18.76 -14.63
N VAL A 49 -3.37 17.74 -15.35
CA VAL A 49 -4.75 17.26 -15.22
C VAL A 49 -4.89 16.52 -13.89
N ASP A 50 -5.91 16.88 -13.12
CA ASP A 50 -6.19 16.23 -11.84
C ASP A 50 -7.11 15.02 -12.02
N GLU A 51 -6.55 13.82 -11.86
CA GLU A 51 -7.32 12.60 -12.00
C GLU A 51 -8.36 12.38 -10.89
N PHE A 52 -8.24 13.05 -9.72
CA PHE A 52 -9.29 13.02 -8.71
C PHE A 52 -10.58 13.64 -9.23
N GLU A 53 -10.48 14.82 -9.83
CA GLU A 53 -11.64 15.52 -10.40
C GLU A 53 -12.26 14.71 -11.54
N ARG A 54 -11.42 14.17 -12.42
CA ARG A 54 -11.86 13.37 -13.57
C ARG A 54 -12.59 12.08 -13.16
N ALA A 55 -12.14 11.44 -12.08
CA ALA A 55 -12.73 10.22 -11.56
C ALA A 55 -13.85 10.47 -10.53
N GLY A 56 -14.19 11.73 -10.23
CA GLY A 56 -15.20 12.09 -9.23
C GLY A 56 -14.82 11.71 -7.79
N LEU A 57 -13.52 11.63 -7.50
CA LEU A 57 -13.01 11.22 -6.19
C LEU A 57 -12.91 12.42 -5.24
N LYS A 58 -13.38 12.23 -4.01
CA LYS A 58 -13.16 13.20 -2.94
C LYS A 58 -11.74 13.08 -2.39
N LYS A 59 -11.06 14.22 -2.27
CA LYS A 59 -9.75 14.32 -1.61
C LYS A 59 -9.92 14.40 -0.09
N GLU A 60 -9.05 13.69 0.61
CA GLU A 60 -8.82 13.82 2.04
C GLU A 60 -7.35 14.16 2.26
N MET A 61 -7.04 15.22 3.01
CA MET A 61 -5.63 15.62 3.19
C MET A 61 -4.92 14.70 4.19
N SER A 62 -3.69 14.35 3.85
CA SER A 62 -2.71 13.72 4.73
C SER A 62 -2.47 14.51 6.01
N LYS A 63 -2.10 13.80 7.07
CA LYS A 63 -1.84 14.37 8.41
C LYS A 63 -0.36 14.51 8.71
N CYS A 64 0.47 13.60 8.21
CA CYS A 64 1.91 13.53 8.48
C CYS A 64 2.76 14.00 7.29
N ILE A 65 2.29 13.84 6.05
CA ILE A 65 3.00 14.30 4.84
C ILE A 65 2.28 15.46 4.12
N GLU A 66 2.61 16.69 4.49
CA GLU A 66 1.94 17.89 3.94
C GLU A 66 1.80 17.90 2.41
N GLY A 67 0.62 18.29 1.92
CA GLY A 67 0.35 18.60 0.52
C GLY A 67 -0.04 17.42 -0.37
N VAL A 68 -0.08 16.19 0.15
CA VAL A 68 -0.46 15.00 -0.65
C VAL A 68 -1.89 14.56 -0.31
N PRO A 69 -2.84 14.61 -1.25
CA PRO A 69 -4.20 14.14 -1.01
C PRO A 69 -4.30 12.60 -1.04
N MET A 70 -5.17 12.07 -0.18
CA MET A 70 -5.63 10.69 -0.15
C MET A 70 -7.04 10.58 -0.77
N VAL A 71 -7.42 9.36 -1.14
CA VAL A 71 -8.78 9.04 -1.63
C VAL A 71 -9.69 8.85 -0.42
N ALA A 72 -10.58 9.81 -0.15
CA ALA A 72 -11.40 9.83 1.06
C ALA A 72 -12.20 8.53 1.26
N ASP A 73 -12.72 7.98 0.16
CA ASP A 73 -13.56 6.81 0.17
C ASP A 73 -12.78 5.50 0.38
N SER A 74 -11.46 5.49 0.19
CA SER A 74 -10.62 4.31 0.43
C SER A 74 -10.60 3.96 1.93
N PRO A 75 -10.88 2.70 2.30
CA PRO A 75 -10.97 2.31 3.70
C PRO A 75 -9.61 2.13 4.38
N VAL A 76 -8.55 1.95 3.59
CA VAL A 76 -7.17 1.80 4.07
C VAL A 76 -6.25 2.70 3.25
N LYS A 77 -5.51 3.57 3.92
CA LYS A 77 -4.63 4.56 3.29
C LYS A 77 -3.31 4.62 4.03
N PHE A 78 -2.21 4.68 3.29
CA PHE A 78 -0.88 4.85 3.84
C PHE A 78 -0.29 6.18 3.39
N GLU A 79 0.25 6.90 4.34
CA GLU A 79 1.12 8.05 4.09
C GLU A 79 2.56 7.56 4.03
N CYS A 80 3.26 7.88 2.93
CA CYS A 80 4.58 7.36 2.66
C CYS A 80 5.58 8.49 2.38
N GLU A 81 6.74 8.40 3.02
CA GLU A 81 7.94 9.14 2.63
C GLU A 81 8.69 8.33 1.58
N TYR A 82 9.11 8.98 0.49
CA TYR A 82 9.95 8.39 -0.53
C TYR A 82 11.29 7.96 0.06
N TYR A 83 11.72 6.74 -0.29
CA TYR A 83 13.00 6.20 0.13
C TYR A 83 13.96 6.03 -1.04
N SER A 84 13.54 5.33 -2.10
CA SER A 84 14.37 5.14 -3.30
C SER A 84 13.56 4.69 -4.51
N THR A 85 14.11 4.91 -5.70
CA THR A 85 13.62 4.36 -6.97
C THR A 85 14.66 3.38 -7.52
N LEU A 86 14.25 2.14 -7.80
CA LEU A 86 15.02 1.18 -8.58
C LEU A 86 14.51 1.19 -10.02
N ARG A 87 15.36 1.61 -10.97
CA ARG A 87 15.02 1.62 -12.40
C ARG A 87 15.50 0.34 -13.08
N LEU A 88 14.56 -0.46 -13.55
CA LEU A 88 14.83 -1.70 -14.27
C LEU A 88 14.81 -1.46 -15.78
N PRO A 89 15.90 -1.74 -16.52
CA PRO A 89 15.92 -1.55 -17.97
C PRO A 89 14.93 -2.50 -18.66
N GLY A 90 14.27 -2.01 -19.71
CA GLY A 90 13.31 -2.77 -20.52
C GLY A 90 13.56 -2.59 -22.01
N ASN A 91 13.00 -3.48 -22.83
CA ASN A 91 13.08 -3.40 -24.28
C ASN A 91 11.95 -2.51 -24.85
N PRO A 92 12.19 -1.72 -25.90
CA PRO A 92 11.14 -0.94 -26.57
C PRO A 92 9.94 -1.80 -26.99
N PRO A 93 8.70 -1.27 -27.04
CA PRO A 93 8.33 0.15 -26.94
C PRO A 93 8.03 0.65 -25.52
N MET A 94 7.82 -0.25 -24.55
CA MET A 94 7.66 0.12 -23.15
C MET A 94 9.05 0.09 -22.49
N GLY A 95 9.63 1.28 -22.35
CA GLY A 95 10.90 1.50 -21.67
C GLY A 95 10.88 1.06 -20.21
N SER A 96 12.00 1.31 -19.54
CA SER A 96 12.29 0.85 -18.18
C SER A 96 11.12 0.94 -17.19
N VAL A 97 11.07 0.02 -16.23
CA VAL A 97 10.11 0.06 -15.12
C VAL A 97 10.77 0.72 -13.92
N ASP A 98 10.11 1.73 -13.35
CA ASP A 98 10.52 2.33 -12.09
C ASP A 98 9.81 1.61 -10.94
N VAL A 99 10.58 1.11 -9.97
CA VAL A 99 10.08 0.52 -8.72
C VAL A 99 10.36 1.51 -7.59
N ILE A 100 9.31 2.12 -7.07
CA ILE A 100 9.38 3.15 -6.04
C ILE A 100 9.16 2.51 -4.68
N ILE A 101 10.12 2.71 -3.78
CA ILE A 101 10.10 2.27 -2.39
C ILE A 101 9.84 3.48 -1.51
N GLY A 102 8.91 3.33 -0.57
CA GLY A 102 8.59 4.36 0.41
C GLY A 102 8.44 3.75 1.79
N LYS A 103 8.76 4.56 2.80
CA LYS A 103 8.58 4.26 4.22
C LYS A 103 7.19 4.73 4.64
N VAL A 104 6.38 3.83 5.16
CA VAL A 104 5.06 4.18 5.72
C VAL A 104 5.26 4.95 7.02
N VAL A 105 4.72 6.16 7.10
CA VAL A 105 4.81 7.03 8.28
C VAL A 105 3.47 7.18 9.01
N ALA A 106 2.35 6.96 8.31
CA ALA A 106 1.04 6.85 8.94
C ALA A 106 0.14 5.86 8.18
N VAL A 107 -0.77 5.24 8.93
CA VAL A 107 -1.78 4.31 8.44
C VAL A 107 -3.14 4.80 8.90
N HIS A 108 -4.09 4.90 7.96
CA HIS A 108 -5.49 5.24 8.24
C HIS A 108 -6.36 4.06 7.85
N ILE A 109 -7.14 3.55 8.79
CA ILE A 109 -8.09 2.46 8.57
C ILE A 109 -9.45 2.93 9.08
N LYS A 110 -10.51 2.77 8.28
CA LYS A 110 -11.87 3.04 8.74
C LYS A 110 -12.30 1.96 9.74
N ASP A 111 -12.92 2.37 10.84
CA ASP A 111 -13.37 1.45 11.89
C ASP A 111 -14.34 0.37 11.37
N GLU A 112 -15.13 0.70 10.34
CA GLU A 112 -16.11 -0.22 9.74
C GLU A 112 -15.48 -1.47 9.11
N VAL A 113 -14.22 -1.40 8.68
CA VAL A 113 -13.48 -2.53 8.09
C VAL A 113 -12.63 -3.27 9.11
N LEU A 114 -12.70 -2.90 10.39
CA LEU A 114 -12.07 -3.64 11.49
C LEU A 114 -13.06 -4.65 12.08
N THR A 115 -12.52 -5.77 12.55
CA THR A 115 -13.19 -6.78 13.36
C THR A 115 -12.24 -7.10 14.50
N GLU A 116 -12.64 -6.82 15.75
CA GLU A 116 -11.81 -7.03 16.94
C GLU A 116 -10.43 -6.34 16.89
N GLY A 117 -10.38 -5.16 16.25
CA GLY A 117 -9.14 -4.39 16.08
C GLY A 117 -8.23 -4.90 14.96
N ILE A 118 -8.61 -5.96 14.26
CA ILE A 118 -7.89 -6.52 13.11
C ILE A 118 -8.60 -6.13 11.81
N LEU A 119 -7.84 -5.92 10.74
CA LEU A 119 -8.39 -5.62 9.42
C LEU A 119 -9.14 -6.83 8.86
N ASP A 120 -10.45 -6.67 8.66
CA ASP A 120 -11.28 -7.65 7.97
C ASP A 120 -11.26 -7.37 6.46
N VAL A 121 -10.38 -8.10 5.76
CA VAL A 121 -10.16 -7.94 4.32
C VAL A 121 -11.46 -8.11 3.52
N LYS A 122 -12.38 -8.98 3.96
CA LYS A 122 -13.66 -9.21 3.24
C LYS A 122 -14.54 -7.96 3.25
N LYS A 123 -14.50 -7.16 4.33
CA LYS A 123 -15.23 -5.89 4.40
C LYS A 123 -14.64 -4.84 3.46
N THR A 124 -13.33 -4.89 3.18
CA THR A 124 -12.68 -3.96 2.24
C THR A 124 -12.90 -4.29 0.77
N LYS A 125 -13.24 -5.54 0.42
CA LYS A 125 -13.43 -6.03 -0.96
C LYS A 125 -12.33 -5.54 -1.92
N PRO A 126 -11.05 -5.80 -1.64
CA PRO A 126 -9.96 -5.28 -2.46
C PRO A 126 -10.01 -5.93 -3.84
N ILE A 127 -9.65 -5.14 -4.86
CA ILE A 127 -9.49 -5.63 -6.22
C ILE A 127 -8.02 -5.93 -6.50
N ALA A 128 -7.77 -6.98 -7.28
CA ALA A 128 -6.43 -7.31 -7.76
C ALA A 128 -6.42 -7.39 -9.28
N ARG A 129 -5.37 -6.84 -9.91
CA ARG A 129 -5.14 -6.99 -11.34
C ARG A 129 -4.61 -8.39 -11.60
N CYS A 130 -5.24 -9.10 -12.52
CA CYS A 130 -4.78 -10.41 -12.98
C CYS A 130 -3.92 -10.21 -14.24
N GLY A 131 -4.38 -10.69 -15.40
CA GLY A 131 -3.75 -10.47 -16.69
C GLY A 131 -4.57 -9.54 -17.59
N TYR A 132 -3.90 -8.86 -18.53
CA TYR A 132 -4.56 -7.96 -19.49
C TYR A 132 -5.47 -6.96 -18.79
N TYR A 133 -6.78 -6.95 -19.07
CA TYR A 133 -7.80 -6.10 -18.45
C TYR A 133 -8.62 -6.81 -17.35
N GLN A 134 -8.22 -8.01 -16.95
CA GLN A 134 -8.96 -8.81 -15.98
C GLN A 134 -8.63 -8.37 -14.55
N TYR A 135 -9.68 -8.24 -13.75
CA TYR A 135 -9.60 -8.01 -12.32
C TYR A 135 -10.34 -9.11 -11.57
N THR A 136 -9.89 -9.38 -10.36
CA THR A 136 -10.62 -10.16 -9.36
C THR A 136 -10.94 -9.28 -8.15
N VAL A 137 -11.89 -9.72 -7.34
CA VAL A 137 -12.27 -9.10 -6.07
C VAL A 137 -12.19 -10.15 -4.97
N VAL A 138 -11.52 -9.81 -3.87
CA VAL A 138 -11.44 -10.70 -2.70
C VAL A 138 -12.74 -10.56 -1.91
N LYS A 139 -13.59 -11.58 -1.99
CA LYS A 139 -14.85 -11.67 -1.22
C LYS A 139 -14.75 -12.64 -0.05
N GLU A 140 -13.85 -13.60 -0.14
CA GLU A 140 -13.67 -14.66 0.84
C GLU A 140 -12.20 -14.78 1.21
N THR A 141 -11.97 -15.23 2.45
CA THR A 141 -10.66 -15.54 3.01
C THR A 141 -10.75 -16.88 3.72
N PHE A 142 -9.63 -17.59 3.80
CA PHE A 142 -9.49 -18.80 4.59
C PHE A 142 -8.20 -18.71 5.39
N GLU A 143 -8.15 -19.38 6.53
CA GLU A 143 -7.00 -19.37 7.41
C GLU A 143 -6.06 -20.52 7.06
N MET A 144 -4.77 -20.20 6.99
CA MET A 144 -3.70 -21.18 6.93
C MET A 144 -2.71 -20.86 8.03
N ILE A 145 -2.93 -21.45 9.19
CA ILE A 145 -2.04 -21.32 10.34
C ILE A 145 -0.82 -22.20 10.07
N ILE A 146 0.37 -21.59 10.10
CA ILE A 146 1.63 -22.35 9.99
C ILE A 146 1.71 -23.25 11.23
N PRO A 147 1.81 -24.58 11.06
CA PRO A 147 1.96 -25.47 12.20
C PRO A 147 3.22 -25.11 12.97
N SER A 148 3.07 -24.78 14.25
CA SER A 148 4.19 -24.56 15.17
C SER A 148 3.83 -25.13 16.53
N ASN A 149 4.81 -25.78 17.16
CA ASN A 149 4.67 -26.40 18.47
C ASN A 149 5.45 -25.62 19.55
N ASN A 150 6.04 -24.49 19.19
CA ASN A 150 7.04 -23.80 20.00
C ASN A 150 6.72 -22.30 20.09
N GLN A 151 7.34 -21.62 21.07
CA GLN A 151 7.16 -20.20 21.35
C GLN A 151 7.36 -19.30 20.10
N GLU A 152 8.30 -19.65 19.22
CA GLU A 152 8.53 -18.94 17.95
C GLU A 152 7.26 -18.86 17.07
N GLY A 153 6.39 -19.87 17.10
CA GLY A 153 5.12 -19.83 16.36
C GLY A 153 4.13 -18.81 16.91
N GLU A 154 4.06 -18.70 18.23
CA GLU A 154 3.21 -17.72 18.90
C GLU A 154 3.71 -16.29 18.63
N ASP A 155 5.02 -16.10 18.63
CA ASP A 155 5.61 -14.79 18.35
C ASP A 155 5.44 -14.38 16.87
N VAL A 156 5.51 -15.34 15.93
CA VAL A 156 5.16 -15.09 14.51
C VAL A 156 3.71 -14.66 14.37
N LEU A 157 2.77 -15.31 15.07
CA LEU A 157 1.36 -14.93 15.07
C LEU A 157 1.15 -13.52 15.68
N GLY A 158 1.81 -13.21 16.79
CA GLY A 158 1.82 -11.87 17.38
C GLY A 158 2.42 -10.81 16.44
N GLY A 159 3.42 -11.18 15.65
CA GLY A 159 3.99 -10.40 14.56
C GLY A 159 2.96 -9.99 13.52
N LEU A 160 2.19 -10.97 13.02
CA LEU A 160 1.21 -10.81 11.95
C LEU A 160 0.03 -9.89 12.31
N GLU A 161 -0.38 -9.87 13.57
CA GLU A 161 -1.46 -8.98 14.03
C GLU A 161 -1.06 -7.49 14.02
N GLY A 162 0.23 -7.17 13.94
CA GLY A 162 0.71 -5.79 14.00
C GLY A 162 0.46 -5.10 15.35
N SER A 163 0.17 -5.88 16.40
CA SER A 163 -0.11 -5.34 17.74
C SER A 163 1.17 -4.75 18.34
N THR A 164 1.22 -3.42 18.43
CA THR A 164 2.37 -2.71 19.01
C THR A 164 2.65 -3.13 20.45
N ARG A 165 1.62 -3.56 21.19
CA ARG A 165 1.76 -4.09 22.54
C ARG A 165 2.46 -5.44 22.52
N LYS A 166 1.97 -6.40 21.72
CA LYS A 166 2.59 -7.73 21.59
C LYS A 166 4.03 -7.62 21.07
N HIS A 167 4.30 -6.73 20.11
CA HIS A 167 5.65 -6.48 19.61
C HIS A 167 6.60 -5.97 20.69
N ARG A 168 6.15 -5.08 21.58
CA ARG A 168 6.96 -4.63 22.74
C ARG A 168 7.21 -5.77 23.72
N GLU A 169 6.20 -6.60 23.98
CA GLU A 169 6.32 -7.75 24.88
C GLU A 169 7.26 -8.84 24.30
N ILE A 170 7.29 -9.04 22.98
CA ILE A 170 8.27 -9.92 22.30
C ILE A 170 9.68 -9.34 22.42
N ALA A 171 9.88 -8.06 22.07
CA ALA A 171 11.19 -7.42 22.14
C ALA A 171 11.79 -7.39 23.56
N GLN A 172 10.94 -7.24 24.59
CA GLN A 172 11.38 -7.28 25.99
C GLN A 172 11.83 -8.68 26.43
N ARG A 173 11.19 -9.74 25.93
CA ARG A 173 11.58 -11.14 26.20
C ARG A 173 12.93 -11.47 25.56
N ASP A 174 13.13 -11.10 24.29
CA ASP A 174 14.41 -11.28 23.59
C ASP A 174 15.58 -10.54 24.26
N HIS A 175 15.32 -9.39 24.88
CA HIS A 175 16.33 -8.64 25.62
C HIS A 175 16.73 -9.33 26.94
N HIS A 176 15.78 -9.91 27.68
CA HIS A 176 16.10 -10.67 28.91
C HIS A 176 16.85 -11.97 28.63
N GLU A 177 16.47 -12.72 27.57
CA GLU A 177 17.17 -13.97 27.22
C GLU A 177 18.62 -13.73 26.75
N ASN A 178 18.92 -12.55 26.19
CA ASN A 178 20.27 -12.17 25.79
C ASN A 178 21.12 -11.61 26.95
N GLU A 179 20.51 -11.11 28.02
CA GLU A 179 21.21 -10.67 29.25
C GLU A 179 21.55 -11.85 30.19
N GLU A 180 20.85 -12.98 30.08
CA GLU A 180 21.08 -14.18 30.89
C GLU A 180 22.03 -15.22 30.25
N LYS A 181 22.54 -14.97 29.03
CA LYS A 181 23.61 -15.79 28.43
C LYS A 181 25.00 -15.25 28.82
N PRO A 182 25.87 -16.06 29.45
CA PRO A 182 27.20 -15.64 29.90
C PRO A 182 28.18 -15.33 28.75
#